data_AF-A0A4Z1HCY6-F1
#
_entry.id   AF-A0A4Z1HCY6-F1
#
_cell.length_a   1.000
_cell.length_b   1.000
_cell.length_c   1.000
_cell.angle_alpha   90.00
_cell.angle_beta   90.00
_cell.angle_gamma   90.00
#
_symmetry.space_group_name_H-M   'P 1'
#
loop_
_entity.id
_entity.type
_entity.pdbx_description
1 polymer ?
#
loop_
_entity_poly.entity_id
_entity_poly.type
_entity_poly.pdbx_seq_one_letter_code
_entity_poly.pdbx_strand_id
1 'polypeptide(L)'
;MPSPQVVTFSLPGQTPDTRITIFQLKELRVHSSILKLYSAYFRKFMDSPDKEPASSSAVWKYDWTAKVEEDGSWYVVDKRGQESKKQRSATSCGNLDIMAFENIIMSMYQKPYEITSTEHLQEITTLADFYRCLPVVSNSLYSAFFRSPKFLASVYDRREVLLELACKLRHRELFNDCLVLISGYWPPNQLPFKTKIEDKRLAWLAENVHNQVVTALARSIQNILMKKSATEAGRVLNASVSGTKDSLVQYHVRLQKFLYLSDILEDITKNNLKLNTSAVAGEGEYIHNFLHIELKEEDIPWDTTETDCLNRKCS
;
A
#
# COMPACT_ATOMS: atom_id res chain seq x y z
N MET A 1 -8.80 0.42 36.07
CA MET A 1 -8.37 0.56 34.67
C MET A 1 -6.93 1.06 34.69
N PRO A 2 -6.01 0.49 33.90
CA PRO A 2 -4.66 1.05 33.76
C PRO A 2 -4.74 2.48 33.22
N SER A 3 -3.78 3.32 33.62
CA SER A 3 -3.64 4.68 33.07
C SER A 3 -3.33 4.60 31.57
N PRO A 4 -3.87 5.52 30.73
CA PRO A 4 -3.59 5.51 29.30
C PRO A 4 -2.09 5.70 29.04
N GLN A 5 -1.59 5.04 28.00
CA GLN A 5 -0.25 5.30 27.48
C GLN A 5 -0.24 6.70 26.85
N VAL A 6 0.60 7.59 27.37
CA VAL A 6 0.71 8.98 26.91
C VAL A 6 1.84 9.10 25.88
N VAL A 7 1.54 9.69 24.73
CA VAL A 7 2.53 10.05 23.69
C VAL A 7 2.41 11.55 23.41
N THR A 8 3.55 12.24 23.50
CA THR A 8 3.63 13.69 23.28
C THR A 8 4.41 14.00 22.02
N PHE A 9 3.78 14.66 21.07
CA PHE A 9 4.43 15.15 19.87
C PHE A 9 4.97 16.55 20.14
N SER A 10 6.25 16.76 19.85
CA SER A 10 6.95 18.02 20.14
C SER A 10 7.19 18.82 18.87
N LEU A 11 7.05 20.15 18.96
CA LEU A 11 7.52 21.11 17.95
C LEU A 11 8.41 22.14 18.66
N PRO A 12 9.54 22.56 18.05
CA PRO A 12 10.41 23.56 18.66
C PRO A 12 9.66 24.84 19.02
N GLY A 13 9.76 25.27 20.28
CA GLY A 13 9.16 26.51 20.78
C GLY A 13 7.63 26.49 20.91
N GLN A 14 6.98 25.34 20.74
CA GLN A 14 5.52 25.20 20.89
C GLN A 14 5.17 24.13 21.91
N THR A 15 4.09 24.38 22.65
CA THR A 15 3.47 23.41 23.54
C THR A 15 2.24 22.81 22.84
N PRO A 16 2.02 21.49 22.94
CA PRO A 16 0.79 20.87 22.46
C PRO A 16 -0.45 21.56 23.06
N ASP A 17 -1.42 21.88 22.22
CA ASP A 17 -2.67 22.55 22.62
C ASP A 17 -3.90 21.61 22.51
N THR A 18 -3.67 20.39 22.01
CA THR A 18 -4.71 19.42 21.71
C THR A 18 -4.42 18.09 22.39
N ARG A 19 -5.42 17.56 23.11
CA ARG A 19 -5.41 16.21 23.66
C ARG A 19 -6.40 15.34 22.90
N ILE A 20 -5.97 14.15 22.50
CA ILE A 20 -6.83 13.12 21.89
C ILE A 20 -6.72 11.85 22.74
N THR A 21 -7.83 11.42 23.34
CA THR A 21 -7.92 10.17 24.10
C THR A 21 -8.62 9.09 23.27
N ILE A 22 -7.91 8.00 22.97
CA ILE A 22 -8.42 6.89 22.14
C ILE A 22 -8.71 5.70 23.05
N PHE A 23 -9.97 5.30 23.12
CA PHE A 23 -10.51 4.18 23.92
C PHE A 23 -10.05 4.13 25.38
N GLN A 24 -9.68 5.27 25.97
CA GLN A 24 -9.08 5.37 27.32
C GLN A 24 -7.75 4.62 27.49
N LEU A 25 -7.20 4.07 26.41
CA LEU A 25 -5.96 3.29 26.41
C LEU A 25 -4.76 4.13 25.96
N LYS A 26 -4.99 5.11 25.09
CA LYS A 26 -3.94 5.96 24.52
C LYS A 26 -4.32 7.43 24.63
N GLU A 27 -3.37 8.26 25.04
CA GLU A 27 -3.48 9.71 25.01
C GLU A 27 -2.41 10.29 24.09
N LEU A 28 -2.84 11.02 23.04
CA LEU A 28 -1.95 11.75 22.15
C LEU A 28 -2.03 13.24 22.48
N ARG A 29 -0.88 13.85 22.75
CA ARG A 29 -0.74 15.30 22.93
C ARG A 29 -0.09 15.88 21.69
N VAL A 30 -0.86 16.71 20.98
CA VAL A 30 -0.52 17.20 19.64
C VAL A 30 -0.85 18.69 19.50
N HIS A 31 -0.41 19.27 18.39
CA HIS A 31 -0.67 20.65 17.99
C HIS A 31 -1.80 20.68 16.96
N SER A 32 -2.84 21.46 17.24
CA SER A 32 -3.97 21.69 16.34
C SER A 32 -3.54 22.27 14.99
N SER A 33 -2.47 23.07 14.99
CA SER A 33 -1.87 23.64 13.77
C SER A 33 -1.43 22.57 12.78
N ILE A 34 -0.78 21.50 13.24
CA ILE A 34 -0.35 20.37 12.41
C ILE A 34 -1.54 19.55 11.92
N LEU A 35 -2.50 19.27 12.80
CA LEU A 35 -3.71 18.54 12.41
C LEU A 35 -4.47 19.27 11.30
N LYS A 36 -4.70 20.58 11.46
CA LYS A 36 -5.41 21.41 10.46
C LYS A 36 -4.61 21.62 9.18
N LEU A 37 -3.28 21.59 9.26
CA LEU A 37 -2.41 21.66 8.10
C LEU A 37 -2.67 20.44 7.19
N TYR A 38 -2.63 19.23 7.74
CA TYR A 38 -2.63 17.99 6.94
C TYR A 38 -3.98 17.27 6.82
N SER A 39 -5.01 17.70 7.55
CA SER A 39 -6.35 17.10 7.51
C SER A 39 -7.42 18.14 7.28
N ALA A 40 -8.14 18.01 6.17
CA ALA A 40 -9.30 18.85 5.89
C ALA A 40 -10.43 18.63 6.90
N TYR A 41 -10.54 17.41 7.46
CA TYR A 41 -11.46 17.10 8.54
C TYR A 41 -11.18 17.98 9.77
N PHE A 42 -9.95 17.96 10.30
CA PHE A 42 -9.63 18.76 11.48
C PHE A 42 -9.72 20.26 11.20
N ARG A 43 -9.37 20.71 9.99
CA ARG A 43 -9.53 22.11 9.55
C ARG A 43 -11.00 22.55 9.61
N LYS A 44 -11.93 21.71 9.17
CA LYS A 44 -13.37 22.00 9.17
C LYS A 44 -13.97 21.95 10.58
N PHE A 45 -13.62 20.93 11.37
CA PHE A 45 -14.35 20.63 12.60
C PHE A 45 -13.72 21.21 13.87
N MET A 46 -12.43 21.54 13.91
CA MET A 46 -11.83 22.09 15.14
C MET A 46 -12.32 23.51 15.43
N ASP A 47 -12.42 24.36 14.41
CA ASP A 47 -12.78 25.78 14.54
C ASP A 47 -14.18 26.09 13.98
N SER A 48 -15.07 25.09 13.96
CA SER A 48 -16.44 25.28 13.49
C SER A 48 -17.16 26.32 14.36
N PRO A 49 -17.92 27.28 13.78
CA PRO A 49 -18.61 28.33 14.54
C PRO A 49 -19.63 27.78 15.54
N ASP A 50 -20.14 26.57 15.30
CA ASP A 50 -21.09 25.89 16.18
C ASP A 50 -20.43 25.31 17.45
N LYS A 51 -19.11 25.37 17.57
CA LYS A 51 -18.39 24.88 18.75
C LYS A 51 -18.13 26.00 19.74
N GLU A 52 -18.50 25.76 20.99
CA GLU A 52 -18.14 26.67 22.06
C GLU A 52 -16.63 26.72 22.27
N PRO A 53 -16.02 27.92 22.35
CA PRO A 53 -14.59 28.06 22.61
C PRO A 53 -14.22 27.47 23.97
N ALA A 54 -12.95 27.09 24.13
CA ALA A 54 -12.44 26.64 25.42
C ALA A 54 -12.63 27.70 26.50
N SER A 55 -13.00 27.27 27.72
CA SER A 55 -12.96 28.17 28.86
C SER A 55 -11.54 28.69 29.03
N SER A 56 -11.39 29.91 29.53
CA SER A 56 -10.07 30.49 29.81
C SER A 56 -9.26 29.70 30.83
N SER A 57 -9.91 28.84 31.62
CA SER A 57 -9.32 27.92 32.60
C SER A 57 -8.95 26.54 32.04
N ALA A 58 -9.30 26.24 30.78
CA ALA A 58 -9.04 24.93 30.20
C ALA A 58 -7.55 24.72 29.91
N VAL A 59 -7.00 23.59 30.35
CA VAL A 59 -5.61 23.19 30.07
C VAL A 59 -5.38 22.93 28.59
N TRP A 60 -6.40 22.43 27.90
CA TRP A 60 -6.34 22.07 26.48
C TRP A 60 -7.29 22.96 25.69
N LYS A 61 -6.79 23.53 24.59
CA LYS A 61 -7.63 24.27 23.64
C LYS A 61 -8.66 23.34 23.00
N TYR A 62 -8.21 22.14 22.63
CA TYR A 62 -9.06 21.08 22.11
C TYR A 62 -8.87 19.81 22.92
N ASP A 63 -9.96 19.24 23.42
CA ASP A 63 -9.98 18.00 24.19
C ASP A 63 -10.91 17.02 23.48
N TRP A 64 -10.34 16.03 22.80
CA TRP A 64 -11.04 15.11 21.91
C TRP A 64 -11.00 13.69 22.45
N THR A 65 -12.04 12.92 22.18
CA THR A 65 -12.16 11.52 22.58
C THR A 65 -12.65 10.67 21.42
N ALA A 66 -12.22 9.41 21.35
CA ALA A 66 -12.80 8.44 20.44
C ALA A 66 -14.29 8.23 20.77
N LYS A 67 -15.14 8.16 19.75
CA LYS A 67 -16.55 7.78 19.80
C LYS A 67 -16.74 6.59 18.87
N VAL A 68 -17.43 5.56 19.35
CA VAL A 68 -17.77 4.34 18.59
C VAL A 68 -19.26 4.41 18.26
N GLU A 69 -19.61 4.18 16.99
CA GLU A 69 -20.99 4.14 16.50
C GLU A 69 -21.59 2.73 16.64
N GLU A 70 -22.89 2.61 16.35
CA GLU A 70 -23.63 1.35 16.51
C GLU A 70 -23.09 0.22 15.62
N ASP A 71 -22.64 0.58 14.41
CA ASP A 71 -22.05 -0.30 13.40
C ASP A 71 -20.62 -0.76 13.72
N GLY A 72 -20.02 -0.22 14.80
CA GLY A 72 -18.66 -0.53 15.22
C GLY A 72 -17.59 0.38 14.60
N SER A 73 -17.96 1.27 13.67
CA SER A 73 -17.06 2.32 13.20
C SER A 73 -16.73 3.31 14.32
N TRP A 74 -15.59 4.00 14.20
CA TRP A 74 -15.17 4.95 15.22
C TRP A 74 -14.47 6.17 14.63
N TYR A 75 -14.51 7.27 15.37
CA TYR A 75 -13.80 8.50 15.04
C TYR A 75 -13.58 9.36 16.28
N VAL A 76 -12.71 10.36 16.17
CA VAL A 76 -12.47 11.30 17.27
C VAL A 76 -13.45 12.47 17.21
N VAL A 77 -13.99 12.86 18.36
CA VAL A 77 -14.92 13.99 18.52
C VAL A 77 -14.50 14.89 19.65
N ASP A 78 -15.05 16.11 19.67
CA ASP A 78 -14.94 16.98 20.85
C ASP A 78 -15.55 16.28 22.07
N LYS A 79 -14.81 16.27 23.17
CA LYS A 79 -15.22 15.61 24.42
C LYS A 79 -16.35 16.38 25.11
N ARG A 80 -16.51 17.67 24.84
CA ARG A 80 -17.56 18.49 25.47
C ARG A 80 -18.94 18.03 25.04
N GLY A 81 -19.85 17.90 26.01
CA GLY A 81 -21.21 17.42 25.75
C GLY A 81 -21.31 15.92 25.46
N GLN A 82 -20.20 15.17 25.48
CA GLN A 82 -20.25 13.71 25.45
C GLN A 82 -20.64 13.22 26.85
N GLU A 83 -21.90 12.83 27.03
CA GLU A 83 -22.32 12.12 28.24
C GLU A 83 -21.43 10.89 28.40
N SER A 84 -20.94 10.66 29.63
CA SER A 84 -20.18 9.48 30.04
C SER A 84 -21.06 8.22 30.04
N LYS A 85 -21.78 7.97 28.95
CA LYS A 85 -22.29 6.64 28.63
C LYS A 85 -21.08 5.74 28.61
N LYS A 86 -21.16 4.61 29.33
CA LYS A 86 -20.15 3.55 29.27
C LYS A 86 -19.93 3.23 27.79
N GLN A 87 -18.89 3.82 27.20
CA GLN A 87 -18.50 3.52 25.83
C GLN A 87 -18.36 2.00 25.79
N ARG A 88 -18.88 1.36 24.74
CA ARG A 88 -18.67 -0.07 24.50
C ARG A 88 -17.20 -0.33 24.82
N SER A 89 -16.97 -1.28 25.72
CA SER A 89 -15.62 -1.59 26.21
C SER A 89 -14.71 -1.77 24.99
N ALA A 90 -13.43 -1.42 25.15
CA ALA A 90 -12.34 -1.55 24.17
C ALA A 90 -12.17 -2.97 23.56
N THR A 91 -13.10 -3.88 23.80
CA THR A 91 -13.15 -5.25 23.32
C THR A 91 -13.58 -5.39 21.86
N SER A 92 -14.21 -4.37 21.24
CA SER A 92 -14.58 -4.44 19.80
C SER A 92 -13.67 -3.64 18.88
N CYS A 93 -12.97 -2.61 19.37
CA CYS A 93 -12.03 -1.79 18.59
C CYS A 93 -10.60 -2.16 18.98
N GLY A 94 -9.83 -2.66 18.02
CA GLY A 94 -8.59 -3.39 18.27
C GLY A 94 -7.40 -2.48 18.57
N ASN A 95 -6.33 -3.09 19.08
CA ASN A 95 -5.02 -2.42 19.21
C ASN A 95 -4.53 -1.85 17.87
N LEU A 96 -4.97 -2.45 16.76
CA LEU A 96 -4.67 -2.04 15.39
C LEU A 96 -5.27 -0.67 15.04
N ASP A 97 -6.47 -0.34 15.52
CA ASP A 97 -7.09 0.98 15.31
C ASP A 97 -6.29 2.10 15.97
N ILE A 98 -5.85 1.87 17.21
CA ILE A 98 -5.02 2.80 17.96
C ILE A 98 -3.70 3.02 17.22
N MET A 99 -3.05 1.93 16.79
CA MET A 99 -1.79 1.98 16.04
C MET A 99 -1.95 2.70 14.70
N ALA A 100 -3.00 2.41 13.95
CA ALA A 100 -3.26 3.03 12.64
C ALA A 100 -3.49 4.54 12.78
N PHE A 101 -4.32 4.96 13.76
CA PHE A 101 -4.53 6.37 14.01
C PHE A 101 -3.25 7.07 14.49
N GLU A 102 -2.49 6.45 15.40
CA GLU A 102 -1.19 6.97 15.84
C GLU A 102 -0.23 7.14 14.66
N ASN A 103 -0.19 6.19 13.72
CA ASN A 103 0.64 6.24 12.52
C ASN A 103 0.23 7.37 11.57
N ILE A 104 -1.06 7.69 11.46
CA ILE A 104 -1.54 8.89 10.74
C ILE A 104 -0.98 10.16 11.39
N ILE A 105 -1.03 10.24 12.73
CA ILE A 105 -0.46 11.38 13.45
C ILE A 105 1.06 11.42 13.28
N MET A 106 1.76 10.28 13.35
CA MET A 106 3.20 10.22 13.07
C MET A 106 3.54 10.72 11.66
N SER A 107 2.72 10.36 10.66
CA SER A 107 2.85 10.85 9.28
C SER A 107 2.77 12.39 9.22
N MET A 108 1.81 13.00 9.91
CA MET A 108 1.67 14.46 9.99
C MET A 108 2.87 15.17 10.63
N TYR A 109 3.57 14.49 11.55
CA TYR A 109 4.78 15.00 12.19
C TYR A 109 6.07 14.56 11.48
N GLN A 110 5.96 13.87 10.34
CA GLN A 110 7.09 13.28 9.62
C GLN A 110 7.95 12.38 10.53
N LYS A 111 7.30 11.70 11.49
CA LYS A 111 7.93 10.74 12.38
C LYS A 111 7.88 9.34 11.74
N PRO A 112 8.95 8.56 11.88
CA PRO A 112 8.96 7.18 11.38
C PRO A 112 7.98 6.30 12.15
N TYR A 113 7.38 5.35 11.43
CA TYR A 113 6.54 4.29 12.00
C TYR A 113 6.73 2.98 11.23
N GLU A 114 6.20 1.89 11.79
CA GLU A 114 6.22 0.57 11.18
C GLU A 114 4.81 0.13 10.76
N ILE A 115 4.75 -0.57 9.64
CA ILE A 115 3.57 -1.26 9.15
C ILE A 115 3.77 -2.74 9.46
N THR A 116 2.81 -3.31 10.19
CA THR A 116 2.94 -4.65 10.77
C THR A 116 2.28 -5.73 9.90
N SER A 117 1.29 -5.36 9.10
CA SER A 117 0.56 -6.27 8.21
C SER A 117 -0.20 -5.50 7.12
N THR A 118 -0.79 -6.23 6.17
CA THR A 118 -1.69 -5.65 5.15
C THR A 118 -2.92 -5.00 5.78
N GLU A 119 -3.50 -5.64 6.79
CA GLU A 119 -4.68 -5.16 7.51
C GLU A 119 -4.37 -3.84 8.24
N HIS A 120 -3.14 -3.71 8.77
CA HIS A 120 -2.69 -2.45 9.37
C HIS A 120 -2.57 -1.33 8.33
N LEU A 121 -1.99 -1.58 7.15
CA LEU A 121 -1.95 -0.58 6.07
C LEU A 121 -3.34 -0.22 5.57
N GLN A 122 -4.25 -1.20 5.50
CA GLN A 122 -5.64 -0.98 5.14
C GLN A 122 -6.33 -0.04 6.13
N GLU A 123 -6.15 -0.25 7.44
CA GLU A 123 -6.74 0.62 8.46
C GLU A 123 -6.16 2.04 8.42
N ILE A 124 -4.83 2.16 8.26
CA ILE A 124 -4.19 3.48 8.04
C ILE A 124 -4.82 4.18 6.83
N THR A 125 -5.05 3.46 5.74
CA THR A 125 -5.62 4.03 4.51
C THR A 125 -7.08 4.44 4.69
N THR A 126 -7.88 3.61 5.37
CA THR A 126 -9.29 3.88 5.68
C THR A 126 -9.43 5.13 6.55
N LEU A 127 -8.69 5.19 7.66
CA LEU A 127 -8.69 6.36 8.53
C LEU A 127 -8.15 7.60 7.81
N ALA A 128 -7.11 7.48 6.99
CA ALA A 128 -6.56 8.62 6.25
C ALA A 128 -7.55 9.19 5.22
N ASP A 129 -8.35 8.35 4.57
CA ASP A 129 -9.42 8.80 3.70
C ASP A 129 -10.53 9.50 4.49
N PHE A 130 -10.96 8.92 5.61
CA PHE A 130 -11.95 9.52 6.50
C PHE A 130 -11.52 10.90 7.03
N TYR A 131 -10.30 10.99 7.57
CA TYR A 131 -9.72 12.25 8.06
C TYR A 131 -9.19 13.15 6.95
N ARG A 132 -9.36 12.79 5.67
CA ARG A 132 -8.97 13.59 4.50
C ARG A 132 -7.49 14.00 4.56
N CYS A 133 -6.63 13.03 4.83
CA CYS A 133 -5.18 13.19 4.97
C CYS A 133 -4.36 12.10 4.24
N LEU A 134 -4.95 11.43 3.24
CA LEU A 134 -4.23 10.50 2.35
C LEU A 134 -2.88 11.04 1.83
N PRO A 135 -2.73 12.32 1.43
CA PRO A 135 -1.47 12.80 0.85
C PRO A 135 -0.29 12.75 1.83
N VAL A 136 -0.51 13.10 3.10
CA VAL A 136 0.59 13.08 4.09
C VAL A 136 0.99 11.66 4.45
N VAL A 137 0.02 10.73 4.46
CA VAL A 137 0.27 9.30 4.68
C VAL A 137 1.02 8.71 3.49
N SER A 138 0.59 9.01 2.26
CA SER A 138 1.27 8.56 1.04
C SER A 138 2.75 8.94 1.05
N ASN A 139 3.05 10.21 1.37
CA ASN A 139 4.42 10.71 1.42
C ASN A 139 5.29 10.06 2.49
N SER A 140 4.71 9.59 3.60
CA SER A 140 5.48 8.94 4.67
C SER A 140 5.77 7.46 4.40
N LEU A 141 5.09 6.82 3.45
CA LEU A 141 5.19 5.37 3.21
C LEU A 141 6.58 4.90 2.81
N TYR A 142 7.37 5.67 2.06
CA TYR A 142 8.75 5.31 1.75
C TYR A 142 9.58 5.03 3.01
N SER A 143 9.44 5.91 4.00
CA SER A 143 10.13 5.75 5.29
C SER A 143 9.55 4.61 6.14
N ALA A 144 8.24 4.38 6.03
CA ALA A 144 7.56 3.31 6.76
C ALA A 144 7.95 1.94 6.20
N PHE A 145 7.98 1.77 4.88
CA PHE A 145 8.37 0.52 4.22
C PHE A 145 9.82 0.15 4.52
N PHE A 146 10.73 1.12 4.53
CA PHE A 146 12.12 0.88 4.93
C PHE A 146 12.24 0.25 6.32
N ARG A 147 11.32 0.58 7.24
CA ARG A 147 11.28 0.06 8.60
C ARG A 147 10.44 -1.21 8.75
N SER A 148 9.79 -1.65 7.68
CA SER A 148 8.78 -2.70 7.72
C SER A 148 9.14 -3.90 6.84
N PRO A 149 10.34 -4.51 6.98
CA PRO A 149 10.78 -5.61 6.11
C PRO A 149 9.87 -6.83 6.21
N LYS A 150 9.28 -7.10 7.39
CA LYS A 150 8.32 -8.20 7.59
C LYS A 150 7.03 -7.98 6.80
N PHE A 151 6.55 -6.74 6.72
CA PHE A 151 5.40 -6.40 5.89
C PHE A 151 5.74 -6.53 4.41
N LEU A 152 6.91 -6.05 3.98
CA LEU A 152 7.36 -6.19 2.59
C LEU A 152 7.45 -7.66 2.15
N ALA A 153 7.90 -8.56 3.04
CA ALA A 153 7.88 -10.00 2.77
C ALA A 153 6.47 -10.59 2.56
N SER A 154 5.42 -9.94 3.08
CA SER A 154 4.03 -10.37 2.89
C SER A 154 3.37 -9.83 1.62
N VAL A 155 4.06 -8.96 0.86
CA VAL A 155 3.49 -8.33 -0.34
C VAL A 155 3.09 -9.36 -1.38
N TYR A 156 3.88 -10.43 -1.54
CA TYR A 156 3.60 -11.50 -2.49
C TYR A 156 2.23 -12.14 -2.26
N ASP A 157 1.92 -12.50 -1.01
CA ASP A 157 0.67 -13.19 -0.65
C ASP A 157 -0.57 -12.29 -0.72
N ARG A 158 -0.39 -10.99 -0.47
CA ARG A 158 -1.49 -10.02 -0.33
C ARG A 158 -1.56 -9.01 -1.49
N ARG A 159 -0.84 -9.28 -2.58
CA ARG A 159 -0.66 -8.40 -3.75
C ARG A 159 -1.96 -7.81 -4.31
N GLU A 160 -3.06 -8.56 -4.35
CA GLU A 160 -4.33 -8.08 -4.92
C GLU A 160 -4.96 -6.96 -4.07
N VAL A 161 -5.02 -7.15 -2.75
CA VAL A 161 -5.49 -6.13 -1.81
C VAL A 161 -4.53 -4.93 -1.79
N LEU A 162 -3.23 -5.21 -1.79
CA LEU A 162 -2.20 -4.18 -1.76
C LEU A 162 -2.17 -3.33 -3.04
N LEU A 163 -2.56 -3.88 -4.20
CA LEU A 163 -2.69 -3.11 -5.44
C LEU A 163 -3.74 -2.00 -5.30
N GLU A 164 -4.90 -2.32 -4.72
CA GLU A 164 -5.98 -1.36 -4.50
C GLU A 164 -5.57 -0.29 -3.47
N LEU A 165 -4.91 -0.70 -2.39
CA LEU A 165 -4.37 0.23 -1.39
C LEU A 165 -3.30 1.15 -2.00
N ALA A 166 -2.38 0.59 -2.78
CA ALA A 166 -1.34 1.37 -3.46
C ALA A 166 -1.94 2.37 -4.45
N CYS A 167 -3.02 1.99 -5.15
CA CYS A 167 -3.77 2.89 -6.01
C CYS A 167 -4.41 4.04 -5.23
N LYS A 168 -5.09 3.72 -4.12
CA LYS A 168 -5.73 4.75 -3.26
C LYS A 168 -4.71 5.69 -2.61
N LEU A 169 -3.56 5.16 -2.22
CA LEU A 169 -2.44 5.92 -1.63
C LEU A 169 -1.55 6.57 -2.69
N ARG A 170 -1.78 6.31 -3.99
CA ARG A 170 -0.92 6.79 -5.10
C ARG A 170 0.56 6.40 -4.92
N HIS A 171 0.84 5.24 -4.32
CA HIS A 171 2.21 4.79 -4.05
C HIS A 171 2.76 3.97 -5.22
N ARG A 172 3.64 4.59 -6.02
CA ARG A 172 4.10 4.04 -7.31
C ARG A 172 4.80 2.69 -7.21
N GLU A 173 5.73 2.51 -6.27
CA GLU A 173 6.58 1.32 -6.18
C GLU A 173 5.80 0.11 -5.69
N LEU A 174 4.96 0.28 -4.67
CA LEU A 174 4.04 -0.76 -4.21
C LEU A 174 3.05 -1.14 -5.31
N PHE A 175 2.48 -0.15 -6.02
CA PHE A 175 1.57 -0.41 -7.14
C PHE A 175 2.26 -1.22 -8.24
N ASN A 176 3.48 -0.81 -8.62
CA ASN A 176 4.28 -1.52 -9.61
C ASN A 176 4.51 -2.98 -9.20
N ASP A 177 5.00 -3.20 -7.99
CA ASP A 177 5.35 -4.54 -7.54
C ASP A 177 4.12 -5.44 -7.44
N CYS A 178 3.00 -4.93 -6.90
CA CYS A 178 1.76 -5.69 -6.88
C CYS A 178 1.27 -6.04 -8.30
N LEU A 179 1.31 -5.08 -9.23
CA LEU A 179 0.84 -5.30 -10.60
C LEU A 179 1.74 -6.29 -11.36
N VAL A 180 3.05 -6.20 -11.19
CA VAL A 180 4.04 -7.16 -11.73
C VAL A 180 3.78 -8.56 -11.17
N LEU A 181 3.58 -8.69 -9.86
CA LEU A 181 3.38 -9.98 -9.21
C LEU A 181 2.03 -10.63 -9.57
N ILE A 182 0.99 -9.84 -9.80
CA ILE A 182 -0.33 -10.35 -10.22
C ILE A 182 -0.26 -10.77 -11.68
N SER A 183 0.14 -9.86 -12.56
CA SER A 183 0.10 -10.07 -14.01
C SER A 183 1.18 -11.03 -14.49
N GLY A 184 2.30 -11.10 -13.77
CA GLY A 184 3.40 -12.01 -14.04
C GLY A 184 3.21 -13.41 -13.46
N TYR A 185 2.09 -13.73 -12.80
CA TYR A 185 1.85 -15.05 -12.20
C TYR A 185 1.32 -16.07 -13.22
N TRP A 186 2.05 -17.18 -13.38
CA TRP A 186 1.82 -18.24 -14.38
C TRP A 186 1.91 -19.63 -13.74
N PRO A 187 0.89 -20.05 -12.98
CA PRO A 187 0.87 -21.37 -12.37
C PRO A 187 0.58 -22.47 -13.42
N PRO A 188 1.04 -23.70 -13.20
CA PRO A 188 0.98 -24.79 -14.19
C PRO A 188 -0.43 -25.19 -14.65
N ASN A 189 -1.43 -25.00 -13.78
CA ASN A 189 -2.78 -25.55 -13.97
C ASN A 189 -3.86 -24.48 -14.18
N GLN A 190 -3.50 -23.26 -14.60
CA GLN A 190 -4.45 -22.17 -14.75
C GLN A 190 -4.47 -21.62 -16.17
N LEU A 191 -5.56 -21.92 -16.88
CA LEU A 191 -5.97 -21.30 -18.14
C LEU A 191 -7.48 -21.04 -17.98
N PRO A 192 -7.98 -19.79 -17.87
CA PRO A 192 -7.38 -18.48 -18.18
C PRO A 192 -6.78 -17.71 -16.97
N PHE A 193 -6.17 -16.54 -17.24
CA PHE A 193 -5.82 -15.55 -16.22
C PHE A 193 -7.03 -15.24 -15.34
N LYS A 194 -6.84 -15.23 -14.03
CA LYS A 194 -7.88 -14.88 -13.05
C LYS A 194 -7.24 -14.07 -11.93
N THR A 195 -7.98 -13.07 -11.48
CA THR A 195 -7.63 -12.24 -10.33
C THR A 195 -8.86 -12.06 -9.44
N LYS A 196 -8.62 -11.77 -8.16
CA LYS A 196 -9.63 -11.43 -7.15
C LYS A 196 -9.71 -9.93 -6.88
N ILE A 197 -9.06 -9.09 -7.69
CA ILE A 197 -9.20 -7.63 -7.63
C ILE A 197 -10.68 -7.28 -7.80
N GLU A 198 -11.22 -6.45 -6.90
CA GLU A 198 -12.62 -6.03 -6.92
C GLU A 198 -12.83 -4.85 -7.89
N ASP A 199 -11.85 -3.94 -7.95
CA ASP A 199 -11.86 -2.83 -8.89
C ASP A 199 -11.70 -3.32 -10.34
N LYS A 200 -12.77 -3.18 -11.13
CA LYS A 200 -12.80 -3.62 -12.53
C LYS A 200 -11.75 -2.94 -13.42
N ARG A 201 -11.40 -1.68 -13.15
CA ARG A 201 -10.38 -0.95 -13.91
C ARG A 201 -9.00 -1.53 -13.62
N LEU A 202 -8.71 -1.82 -12.34
CA LEU A 202 -7.44 -2.45 -11.94
C LEU A 202 -7.36 -3.91 -12.41
N ALA A 203 -8.46 -4.66 -12.36
CA ALA A 203 -8.51 -6.02 -12.90
C ALA A 203 -8.24 -6.06 -14.41
N TRP A 204 -8.85 -5.15 -15.17
CA TRP A 204 -8.61 -4.99 -16.60
C TRP A 204 -7.17 -4.59 -16.90
N LEU A 205 -6.59 -3.69 -16.11
CA LEU A 205 -5.17 -3.31 -16.24
C LEU A 205 -4.26 -4.52 -16.01
N ALA A 206 -4.50 -5.30 -14.96
CA ALA A 206 -3.72 -6.51 -14.67
C ALA A 206 -3.82 -7.54 -15.80
N GLU A 207 -5.00 -7.72 -16.39
CA GLU A 207 -5.18 -8.60 -17.55
C GLU A 207 -4.43 -8.09 -18.78
N ASN A 208 -4.48 -6.79 -19.07
CA ASN A 208 -3.73 -6.22 -20.19
C ASN A 208 -2.21 -6.39 -20.02
N VAL A 209 -1.71 -6.14 -18.82
CA VAL A 209 -0.30 -6.33 -18.48
C VAL A 209 0.08 -7.81 -18.57
N HIS A 210 -0.80 -8.72 -18.14
CA HIS A 210 -0.60 -10.16 -18.33
C HIS A 210 -0.49 -10.51 -19.82
N ASN A 211 -1.35 -9.94 -20.66
CA ASN A 211 -1.33 -10.14 -22.12
C ASN A 211 -0.06 -9.57 -22.78
N GLN A 212 0.57 -8.53 -22.21
CA GLN A 212 1.88 -8.08 -22.65
C GLN A 212 2.95 -9.15 -22.41
N VAL A 213 2.93 -9.83 -21.26
CA VAL A 213 3.82 -10.97 -20.98
C VAL A 213 3.55 -12.11 -21.97
N VAL A 214 2.29 -12.48 -22.19
CA VAL A 214 1.90 -13.49 -23.21
C VAL A 214 2.54 -13.16 -24.56
N THR A 215 2.44 -11.89 -24.98
CA THR A 215 2.97 -11.41 -26.26
C THR A 215 4.50 -11.52 -26.30
N ALA A 216 5.19 -11.14 -25.23
CA ALA A 216 6.65 -11.25 -25.13
C ALA A 216 7.12 -12.71 -25.19
N LEU A 217 6.41 -13.63 -24.52
CA LEU A 217 6.69 -15.07 -24.57
C LEU A 217 6.51 -15.62 -26.00
N ALA A 218 5.43 -15.26 -26.68
CA ALA A 218 5.17 -15.68 -28.05
C ALA A 218 6.25 -15.17 -29.02
N ARG A 219 6.64 -13.91 -28.91
CA ARG A 219 7.74 -13.32 -29.69
C ARG A 219 9.08 -14.02 -29.42
N SER A 220 9.37 -14.34 -28.16
CA SER A 220 10.58 -15.08 -27.79
C SER A 220 10.65 -16.43 -28.51
N ILE A 221 9.55 -17.20 -28.53
CA ILE A 221 9.51 -18.49 -29.22
C ILE A 221 9.60 -18.32 -30.73
N GLN A 222 8.87 -17.36 -31.30
CA GLN A 222 8.91 -17.07 -32.73
C GLN A 222 10.32 -16.70 -33.20
N ASN A 223 11.04 -15.88 -32.44
CA ASN A 223 12.41 -15.48 -32.76
C ASN A 223 13.37 -16.68 -32.80
N ILE A 224 13.20 -17.65 -31.89
CA ILE A 224 14.00 -18.88 -31.88
C ILE A 224 13.72 -19.70 -33.13
N LEU A 225 12.45 -19.87 -33.49
CA LEU A 225 12.03 -20.63 -34.67
C LEU A 225 12.49 -19.98 -35.98
N MET A 226 12.57 -18.65 -36.04
CA MET A 226 12.99 -17.91 -37.23
C MET A 226 14.52 -17.85 -37.41
N LYS A 227 15.27 -17.78 -36.31
CA LYS A 227 16.74 -17.60 -36.36
C LYS A 227 17.54 -18.91 -36.34
N LYS A 228 16.90 -20.04 -36.02
CA LYS A 228 17.54 -21.36 -35.99
C LYS A 228 16.90 -22.30 -37.00
N SER A 229 17.65 -23.30 -37.44
CA SER A 229 17.06 -24.41 -38.20
C SER A 229 16.02 -25.14 -37.35
N ALA A 230 15.01 -25.74 -37.97
CA ALA A 230 13.94 -26.45 -37.26
C ALA A 230 14.48 -27.53 -36.29
N THR A 231 15.51 -28.27 -36.71
CA THR A 231 16.18 -29.29 -35.89
C THR A 231 16.90 -28.69 -34.69
N GLU A 232 17.57 -27.56 -34.86
CA GLU A 232 18.28 -26.89 -33.77
C GLU A 232 17.31 -26.23 -32.79
N ALA A 233 16.28 -25.55 -33.29
CA ALA A 233 15.22 -24.97 -32.47
C ALA A 233 14.53 -26.05 -31.64
N GLY A 234 14.16 -27.20 -32.25
CA GLY A 234 13.55 -28.31 -31.54
C GLY A 234 14.43 -28.88 -30.41
N ARG A 235 15.76 -29.00 -30.64
CA ARG A 235 16.70 -29.43 -29.60
C ARG A 235 16.77 -28.45 -28.43
N VAL A 236 16.89 -27.15 -28.72
CA VAL A 236 16.97 -26.10 -27.69
C VAL A 236 15.69 -26.06 -26.84
N LEU A 237 14.53 -26.05 -27.48
CA LEU A 237 13.24 -26.01 -26.79
C LEU A 237 13.09 -27.26 -25.90
N ASN A 238 13.35 -28.46 -26.44
CA ASN A 238 13.23 -29.71 -25.68
C ASN A 238 14.22 -29.79 -24.50
N ALA A 239 15.47 -29.36 -24.70
CA ALA A 239 16.48 -29.32 -23.63
C ALA A 239 16.07 -28.39 -22.47
N SER A 240 15.34 -27.31 -22.77
CA SER A 240 14.91 -26.32 -21.79
C SER A 240 13.74 -26.80 -20.92
N VAL A 241 12.97 -27.80 -21.36
CA VAL A 241 11.84 -28.39 -20.60
C VAL A 241 12.31 -29.26 -19.46
N SER A 242 13.44 -29.95 -19.62
CA SER A 242 13.92 -30.89 -18.60
C SER A 242 14.19 -30.14 -17.29
N GLY A 243 13.58 -30.57 -16.17
CA GLY A 243 13.85 -30.02 -14.82
C GLY A 243 13.16 -28.70 -14.48
N THR A 244 12.08 -28.32 -15.17
CA THR A 244 11.33 -27.06 -14.95
C THR A 244 10.19 -27.17 -13.92
N LYS A 245 9.97 -28.33 -13.30
CA LYS A 245 8.89 -28.58 -12.32
C LYS A 245 7.54 -28.00 -12.77
N ASP A 246 7.20 -28.16 -14.05
CA ASP A 246 5.99 -27.62 -14.69
C ASP A 246 5.87 -26.08 -14.67
N SER A 247 6.93 -25.35 -14.34
CA SER A 247 6.97 -23.90 -14.40
C SER A 247 7.39 -23.41 -15.78
N LEU A 248 6.48 -22.69 -16.43
CA LEU A 248 6.77 -21.95 -17.66
C LEU A 248 7.88 -20.91 -17.44
N VAL A 249 7.93 -20.29 -16.26
CA VAL A 249 8.95 -19.30 -15.93
C VAL A 249 10.32 -19.96 -15.87
N GLN A 250 10.46 -21.10 -15.17
CA GLN A 250 11.72 -21.83 -15.11
C GLN A 250 12.18 -22.32 -16.50
N TYR A 251 11.22 -22.72 -17.34
CA TYR A 251 11.49 -23.04 -18.74
C TYR A 251 12.13 -21.86 -19.47
N HIS A 252 11.55 -20.66 -19.37
CA HIS A 252 12.10 -19.47 -20.03
C HIS A 252 13.45 -19.01 -19.44
N VAL A 253 13.65 -19.13 -18.13
CA VAL A 253 14.95 -18.88 -17.48
C VAL A 253 16.03 -19.82 -18.01
N ARG A 254 15.73 -21.13 -18.14
CA ARG A 254 16.66 -22.09 -18.74
C ARG A 254 16.91 -21.78 -20.20
N LEU A 255 15.86 -21.46 -20.95
CA LEU A 255 15.92 -21.15 -22.37
C LEU A 255 16.89 -20.00 -22.64
N GLN A 256 16.82 -18.91 -21.87
CA GLN A 256 17.77 -17.79 -21.96
C GLN A 256 19.21 -18.23 -21.65
N LYS A 257 19.43 -19.04 -20.60
CA LYS A 257 20.76 -19.54 -20.21
C LYS A 257 21.40 -20.42 -21.28
N PHE A 258 20.64 -21.34 -21.90
CA PHE A 258 21.17 -22.24 -22.93
C PHE A 258 21.61 -21.52 -24.20
N LEU A 259 21.00 -20.39 -24.45
CA LEU A 259 21.07 -19.72 -25.72
C LEU A 259 22.19 -18.65 -25.74
N TYR A 260 22.67 -18.16 -24.58
CA TYR A 260 23.57 -16.98 -24.51
C TYR A 260 23.05 -15.81 -25.39
N LEU A 261 21.72 -15.73 -25.54
CA LEU A 261 21.04 -14.95 -26.58
C LEU A 261 20.54 -13.61 -26.03
N SER A 262 21.40 -12.86 -25.35
CA SER A 262 21.07 -11.47 -24.96
C SER A 262 20.61 -10.63 -26.14
N ASP A 263 21.10 -10.94 -27.34
CA ASP A 263 20.87 -10.14 -28.55
C ASP A 263 19.63 -10.59 -29.35
N ILE A 264 19.00 -11.71 -28.96
CA ILE A 264 17.88 -12.31 -29.72
C ILE A 264 16.59 -12.32 -28.92
N LEU A 265 16.67 -12.35 -27.59
CA LEU A 265 15.52 -12.43 -26.72
C LEU A 265 15.44 -11.18 -25.85
N GLU A 266 14.23 -10.60 -25.79
CA GLU A 266 13.88 -9.65 -24.74
C GLU A 266 14.10 -10.35 -23.39
N ASP A 267 14.73 -9.68 -22.42
CA ASP A 267 15.06 -10.32 -21.15
C ASP A 267 13.83 -10.43 -20.24
N ILE A 268 12.90 -11.30 -20.63
CA ILE A 268 11.63 -11.60 -19.95
C ILE A 268 11.79 -12.15 -18.52
N THR A 269 13.01 -12.42 -18.06
CA THR A 269 13.29 -12.88 -16.69
C THR A 269 13.92 -11.82 -15.80
N LYS A 270 14.24 -10.64 -16.36
CA LYS A 270 14.72 -9.47 -15.61
C LYS A 270 13.75 -9.13 -14.48
N ASN A 271 14.28 -8.84 -13.30
CA ASN A 271 13.51 -8.37 -12.16
C ASN A 271 13.25 -6.86 -12.28
N ASN A 272 11.98 -6.47 -12.38
CA ASN A 272 11.54 -5.06 -12.35
C ASN A 272 10.79 -4.67 -11.06
N LEU A 273 10.79 -5.53 -10.04
CA LEU A 273 10.31 -5.16 -8.70
C LEU A 273 11.19 -4.06 -8.10
N LYS A 274 10.56 -3.09 -7.44
CA LYS A 274 11.18 -1.91 -6.83
C LYS A 274 11.41 -2.08 -5.33
N LEU A 275 10.52 -2.78 -4.65
CA LEU A 275 10.58 -3.04 -3.21
C LEU A 275 11.37 -4.32 -2.90
N ASN A 276 11.37 -5.30 -3.81
CA ASN A 276 12.19 -6.51 -3.70
C ASN A 276 13.15 -6.67 -4.89
N THR A 277 14.23 -5.89 -4.89
CA THR A 277 15.25 -5.91 -5.95
C THR A 277 16.08 -7.20 -5.98
N SER A 278 16.03 -8.01 -4.92
CA SER A 278 16.72 -9.31 -4.84
C SER A 278 15.90 -10.48 -5.40
N ALA A 279 14.64 -10.27 -5.78
CA ALA A 279 13.81 -11.32 -6.35
C ALA A 279 14.37 -11.83 -7.69
N VAL A 280 14.21 -13.13 -7.93
CA VAL A 280 14.66 -13.79 -9.15
C VAL A 280 13.50 -14.59 -9.73
N ALA A 281 13.13 -14.30 -10.98
CA ALA A 281 12.08 -15.03 -11.67
C ALA A 281 12.42 -16.54 -11.75
N GLY A 282 11.47 -17.40 -11.41
CA GLY A 282 11.67 -18.85 -11.44
C GLY A 282 12.36 -19.43 -10.20
N GLU A 283 12.62 -18.65 -9.15
CA GLU A 283 13.26 -19.11 -7.91
C GLU A 283 12.41 -18.79 -6.67
N GLY A 284 12.52 -19.64 -5.64
CA GLY A 284 11.83 -19.45 -4.35
C GLY A 284 10.31 -19.31 -4.51
N GLU A 285 9.75 -18.27 -3.90
CA GLU A 285 8.32 -17.91 -4.00
C GLU A 285 7.92 -17.44 -5.41
N TYR A 286 8.88 -16.97 -6.21
CA TYR A 286 8.68 -16.47 -7.58
C TYR A 286 8.83 -17.57 -8.65
N ILE A 287 8.75 -18.85 -8.26
CA ILE A 287 8.92 -20.00 -9.17
C ILE A 287 7.97 -19.96 -10.36
N HIS A 288 6.80 -19.33 -10.21
CA HIS A 288 5.79 -19.16 -11.24
C HIS A 288 5.60 -17.70 -11.65
N ASN A 289 6.55 -16.81 -11.36
CA ASN A 289 6.41 -15.38 -11.66
C ASN A 289 7.44 -14.87 -12.67
N PHE A 290 6.95 -14.32 -13.79
CA PHE A 290 7.72 -13.37 -14.59
C PHE A 290 7.74 -12.02 -13.87
N LEU A 291 8.91 -11.40 -13.82
CA LEU A 291 9.11 -10.13 -13.11
C LEU A 291 9.46 -8.96 -14.04
N HIS A 292 9.44 -9.18 -15.36
CA HIS A 292 9.95 -8.26 -16.40
C HIS A 292 8.97 -7.16 -16.82
N ILE A 293 7.80 -7.08 -16.22
CA ILE A 293 6.82 -6.07 -16.62
C ILE A 293 7.39 -4.66 -16.37
N GLU A 294 7.40 -3.81 -17.40
CA GLU A 294 7.73 -2.38 -17.31
C GLU A 294 6.45 -1.58 -17.47
N LEU A 295 6.01 -0.92 -16.40
CA LEU A 295 4.85 -0.04 -16.43
C LEU A 295 5.22 1.30 -17.06
N LYS A 296 4.39 1.74 -18.00
CA LYS A 296 4.47 3.07 -18.57
C LYS A 296 3.69 4.06 -17.72
N GLU A 297 3.92 5.35 -17.97
CA GLU A 297 3.19 6.41 -17.28
C GLU A 297 1.67 6.35 -17.56
N GLU A 298 1.29 5.93 -18.77
CA GLU A 298 -0.11 5.73 -19.18
C GLU A 298 -0.83 4.59 -18.42
N ASP A 299 -0.07 3.66 -17.84
CA ASP A 299 -0.61 2.53 -17.06
C ASP A 299 -0.92 2.94 -15.61
N ILE A 300 -0.43 4.10 -15.16
CA ILE A 300 -0.65 4.59 -13.80
C ILE A 300 -2.06 5.20 -13.71
N PRO A 301 -2.92 4.72 -12.79
CA PRO A 301 -4.33 5.10 -12.80
C PRO A 301 -4.61 6.50 -12.24
N TRP A 302 -3.60 7.20 -11.72
CA TRP A 302 -3.65 8.57 -11.22
C TRP A 302 -2.70 9.49 -11.97
N ASP A 303 -2.99 10.80 -11.95
CA ASP A 303 -2.13 11.83 -12.52
C ASP A 303 -0.88 12.00 -11.63
N THR A 304 0.30 11.75 -12.19
CA THR A 304 1.58 11.87 -11.49
C THR A 304 2.08 13.31 -11.35
N THR A 305 1.43 14.24 -12.05
CA THR A 305 1.67 15.69 -11.93
C THR A 305 0.73 16.37 -10.94
N GLU A 306 -0.38 15.71 -10.57
CA GLU A 306 -1.29 16.21 -9.55
C GLU A 306 -0.61 16.10 -8.17
N THR A 307 0.05 17.18 -7.75
CA THR A 307 0.32 17.37 -6.32
C THR A 307 -1.03 17.57 -5.65
N ASP A 308 -1.40 16.67 -4.74
CA ASP A 308 -2.60 16.80 -3.92
C ASP A 308 -2.52 18.11 -3.12
N CYS A 309 -3.01 19.18 -3.71
CA CYS A 309 -2.94 20.50 -3.16
C CYS A 309 -3.71 20.49 -1.84
N LEU A 310 -3.04 20.83 -0.73
CA LEU A 310 -3.60 21.09 0.62
C LEU A 310 -4.71 22.17 0.65
N ASN A 311 -5.15 22.64 -0.52
CA ASN A 311 -6.08 23.73 -0.80
C ASN A 311 -7.12 23.33 -1.86
N ARG A 312 -7.79 22.17 -1.75
CA ARG A 312 -9.15 22.10 -2.31
C ARG A 312 -10.02 23.04 -1.48
N LYS A 313 -10.27 24.24 -2.00
CA LYS A 313 -11.37 25.10 -1.56
C LYS A 313 -12.63 24.24 -1.66
N CYS A 314 -13.14 23.78 -0.51
CA CYS A 314 -14.49 23.24 -0.45
C CYS A 314 -15.44 24.38 -0.80
N SER A 315 -16.02 24.30 -2.00
CA SER A 315 -17.35 24.85 -2.26
C SER A 315 -18.36 24.11 -1.41
#